data_AF-A0A0B6XVC6-F1
#
_entry.id   AF-A0A0B6XVC6-F1
#
_cell.length_a   1.000
_cell.length_b   1.000
_cell.length_c   1.000
_cell.angle_alpha   90.00
_cell.angle_beta   90.00
_cell.angle_gamma   90.00
#
_symmetry.space_group_name_H-M   'P 1'
#
loop_
_entity.id
_entity.type
_entity.pdbx_description
1 polymer ?
#
loop_
_entity_poly.entity_id
_entity_poly.type
_entity_poly.pdbx_seq_one_letter_code
_entity_poly.pdbx_strand_id
1 'polypeptide(L)'
;KTLYLNGERHEAQDGNASRYEVIKAMINRFTPLYSRLLDKSPWDVAASWVQSRQIHPSNAQELGAILRAMSHGEITAADFGIKGTQLKLTLMID
;
A
#
# COMPACT_ATOMS: atom_id res chain seq x y z
N LYS A 1 17.85 22.36 6.65
CA LYS A 1 17.40 21.69 5.40
C LYS A 1 15.88 21.55 5.44
N THR A 2 15.12 22.30 4.65
CA THR A 2 13.64 22.34 4.75
C THR A 2 13.02 21.02 4.28
N LEU A 3 12.12 20.44 5.08
CA LEU A 3 11.40 19.22 4.75
C LEU A 3 9.89 19.51 4.69
N TYR A 4 9.24 19.00 3.65
CA TYR A 4 7.79 19.09 3.50
C TYR A 4 7.17 17.76 3.94
N LEU A 5 6.29 17.82 4.94
CA LEU A 5 5.43 16.72 5.37
C LEU A 5 3.99 17.22 5.28
N ASN A 6 3.12 16.50 4.57
CA ASN A 6 1.69 16.82 4.41
C ASN A 6 1.36 18.26 3.96
N GLY A 7 2.26 18.92 3.21
CA GLY A 7 2.04 20.29 2.71
C GLY A 7 2.36 21.40 3.73
N GLU A 8 2.75 21.04 4.95
CA GLU A 8 3.19 22.00 5.98
C GLU A 8 4.71 22.18 5.95
N ARG A 9 5.15 23.44 6.11
CA ARG A 9 6.57 23.81 6.16
C ARG A 9 7.13 23.49 7.54
N HIS A 10 8.01 22.50 7.62
CA HIS A 10 8.79 22.25 8.83
C HIS A 10 10.25 22.69 8.61
N GLU A 11 10.68 23.65 9.42
CA GLU A 11 12.10 24.00 9.54
C GLU A 11 12.81 22.88 10.28
N ALA A 12 13.83 22.29 9.65
CA ALA A 12 14.66 21.29 10.32
C ALA A 12 15.43 21.96 11.46
N GLN A 13 14.99 21.72 12.69
CA GLN A 13 15.77 22.01 13.88
C GLN A 13 16.98 21.08 13.91
N ASP A 14 18.15 21.69 13.93
CA ASP A 14 19.45 21.04 13.95
C ASP A 14 19.74 20.58 15.39
N GLY A 15 19.77 19.26 15.63
CA GLY A 15 20.12 18.69 16.93
C GLY A 15 19.36 17.41 17.25
N ASN A 16 20.01 16.25 17.02
CA ASN A 16 19.63 14.91 17.50
C ASN A 16 18.12 14.66 17.64
N ALA A 17 17.44 14.36 16.53
CA ALA A 17 16.12 13.74 16.59
C ALA A 17 16.19 12.53 17.53
N SER A 18 15.36 12.51 18.56
CA SER A 18 15.35 11.42 19.53
C SER A 18 15.10 10.12 18.77
N ARG A 19 15.78 9.03 19.16
CA ARG A 19 15.55 7.69 18.57
C ARG A 19 14.05 7.38 18.49
N TYR A 20 13.28 7.82 19.48
CA TYR A 20 11.83 7.66 19.53
C TYR A 20 11.12 8.46 18.43
N GLU A 21 11.52 9.69 18.16
CA GLU A 21 10.92 10.53 17.11
C GLU A 21 11.20 9.98 15.72
N VAL A 22 12.43 9.51 15.48
CA VAL A 22 12.80 8.85 14.22
C VAL A 22 11.98 7.59 14.03
N ILE A 23 11.88 6.74 15.06
CA ILE A 23 11.07 5.51 15.01
C ILE A 23 9.60 5.84 14.77
N LYS A 24 9.03 6.83 15.48
CA LYS A 24 7.64 7.25 15.32
C LYS A 24 7.36 7.80 13.92
N ALA A 25 8.28 8.60 13.37
CA ALA A 25 8.18 9.12 12.00
C ALA A 25 8.27 7.98 10.97
N MET A 26 9.13 6.99 11.19
CA MET A 26 9.24 5.81 10.33
C MET A 26 7.97 4.95 10.40
N ILE A 27 7.44 4.69 11.59
CA ILE A 27 6.17 3.95 11.77
C ILE A 27 5.03 4.69 11.03
N ASN A 28 4.85 5.99 11.28
CA ASN A 28 3.81 6.76 10.59
C ASN A 28 3.98 6.78 9.06
N ARG A 29 5.21 6.72 8.56
CA ARG A 29 5.49 6.73 7.11
C ARG A 29 5.28 5.37 6.44
N PHE A 30 5.59 4.29 7.14
CA PHE A 30 5.72 2.95 6.53
C PHE A 30 4.69 1.94 7.03
N THR A 31 3.91 2.24 8.07
CA THR A 31 2.81 1.35 8.49
C THR A 31 1.69 1.41 7.44
N PRO A 32 1.31 0.27 6.82
CA PRO A 32 0.18 0.22 5.91
C PRO A 32 -1.10 0.58 6.68
N LEU A 33 -1.81 1.61 6.23
CA LEU A 33 -3.11 1.97 6.81
C LEU A 33 -4.18 1.01 6.28
N TYR A 34 -4.36 -0.12 6.98
CA TYR A 34 -5.39 -1.13 6.66
C TYR A 34 -6.84 -0.61 6.76
N SER A 35 -7.05 0.52 7.43
CA SER A 35 -8.35 1.14 7.66
C SER A 35 -8.66 2.29 6.70
N ARG A 36 -7.82 2.54 5.69
CA ARG A 36 -8.09 3.59 4.71
C ARG A 36 -9.31 3.20 3.87
N LEU A 37 -10.35 4.05 3.92
CA LEU A 37 -11.50 3.93 3.05
C LEU A 37 -11.06 4.31 1.62
N LEU A 38 -11.45 3.49 0.65
CA LEU A 38 -11.21 3.75 -0.77
C LEU A 38 -12.51 4.21 -1.40
N ASP A 39 -12.46 5.30 -2.19
CA ASP A 39 -13.61 5.82 -2.93
C ASP A 39 -13.92 4.98 -4.20
N LYS A 40 -12.99 4.10 -4.58
CA LYS A 40 -13.05 3.24 -5.77
C LYS A 40 -12.71 1.81 -5.37
N SER A 41 -13.00 0.86 -6.26
CA SER A 41 -12.60 -0.53 -6.07
C SER A 41 -11.08 -0.62 -5.82
N PRO A 42 -10.63 -1.43 -4.85
CA PRO A 42 -9.20 -1.66 -4.61
C PRO A 42 -8.46 -2.13 -5.87
N TRP A 43 -9.14 -2.88 -6.73
CA TRP A 43 -8.59 -3.40 -7.98
C TRP A 43 -8.33 -2.28 -9.00
N ASP A 44 -9.25 -1.33 -9.13
CA ASP A 44 -9.09 -0.17 -10.02
C ASP A 44 -7.93 0.73 -9.56
N VAL A 45 -7.82 0.93 -8.24
CA VAL A 45 -6.71 1.70 -7.65
C VAL A 45 -5.38 1.00 -7.94
N ALA A 46 -5.28 -0.30 -7.68
CA ALA A 46 -4.07 -1.08 -7.95
C ALA A 46 -3.70 -1.09 -9.45
N ALA A 47 -4.68 -1.27 -10.34
CA ALA A 47 -4.46 -1.26 -11.78
C ALA A 47 -3.92 0.09 -12.27
N SER A 48 -4.38 1.20 -11.68
CA SER A 48 -3.92 2.55 -12.04
C SER A 48 -2.45 2.83 -11.69
N TRP A 49 -1.82 2.01 -10.85
CA TRP A 49 -0.43 2.19 -10.45
C TRP A 49 0.59 1.71 -11.47
N VAL A 50 0.17 0.85 -12.39
CA VAL A 50 1.10 0.18 -13.31
C VAL A 50 1.62 1.20 -14.32
N GLN A 51 2.93 1.42 -14.27
CA GLN A 51 3.72 2.21 -15.21
C GLN A 51 4.81 1.33 -15.83
N SER A 52 5.44 1.80 -16.91
CA SER A 52 6.44 1.02 -17.65
C SER A 52 7.63 0.53 -16.81
N ARG A 53 7.94 1.20 -15.69
CA ARG A 53 9.08 0.88 -14.80
C ARG A 53 8.69 0.71 -13.33
N GLN A 54 7.40 0.71 -13.02
CA GLN A 54 6.91 0.71 -11.64
C GLN A 54 5.52 0.08 -11.57
N ILE A 55 5.31 -0.88 -10.67
CA ILE A 55 4.02 -1.57 -10.49
C ILE A 55 3.21 -1.06 -9.30
N HIS A 56 3.86 -0.35 -8.37
CA HIS A 56 3.22 0.35 -7.26
C HIS A 56 4.05 1.59 -6.88
N PRO A 57 3.44 2.68 -6.40
CA PRO A 57 4.18 3.85 -5.93
C PRO A 57 5.09 3.49 -4.74
N SER A 58 6.20 4.23 -4.55
CA SER A 58 7.13 4.01 -3.44
C SER A 58 6.50 4.28 -2.07
N ASN A 59 5.46 5.11 -2.04
CA ASN A 59 4.62 5.36 -0.87
C ASN A 59 3.16 5.09 -1.23
N ALA A 60 2.80 3.82 -1.32
CA ALA A 60 1.44 3.38 -1.63
C ALA A 60 0.57 3.36 -0.37
N GLN A 61 -0.05 4.49 -0.04
CA GLN A 61 -0.87 4.60 1.18
C GLN A 61 -2.11 3.70 1.14
N GLU A 62 -2.64 3.44 -0.06
CA GLU A 62 -3.81 2.59 -0.30
C GLU A 62 -3.46 1.09 -0.33
N LEU A 63 -2.16 0.72 -0.33
CA LEU A 63 -1.73 -0.68 -0.38
C LEU A 63 -2.28 -1.48 0.81
N GLY A 64 -2.31 -0.89 2.00
CA GLY A 64 -2.89 -1.54 3.17
C GLY A 64 -4.37 -1.93 2.97
N ALA A 65 -5.14 -1.06 2.34
CA ALA A 65 -6.56 -1.33 2.05
C ALA A 65 -6.72 -2.43 0.99
N ILE A 66 -5.88 -2.43 -0.06
CA ILE A 66 -5.87 -3.48 -1.10
C ILE A 66 -5.47 -4.84 -0.53
N LEU A 67 -4.43 -4.90 0.32
CA LEU A 67 -4.04 -6.12 1.03
C LEU A 67 -5.14 -6.63 1.96
N ARG A 68 -5.89 -5.71 2.59
CA ARG A 68 -7.03 -6.07 3.42
C ARG A 68 -8.17 -6.66 2.59
N ALA A 69 -8.47 -6.07 1.44
CA ALA A 69 -9.45 -6.61 0.50
C ALA A 69 -9.05 -8.02 0.03
N MET A 70 -7.78 -8.25 -0.31
CA MET A 70 -7.30 -9.61 -0.67
C MET A 70 -7.40 -10.63 0.47
N SER A 71 -7.23 -10.21 1.73
CA SER A 71 -7.20 -11.13 2.88
C SER A 71 -8.57 -11.39 3.49
N HIS A 72 -9.55 -10.50 3.30
CA HIS A 72 -10.87 -10.58 3.92
C HIS A 72 -12.03 -10.56 2.93
N GLY A 73 -11.79 -10.26 1.65
CA GLY A 73 -12.83 -10.24 0.64
C GLY A 73 -13.43 -11.63 0.42
N GLU A 74 -14.70 -11.66 0.08
CA GLU A 74 -15.43 -12.91 -0.14
C GLU A 74 -15.02 -13.51 -1.49
N ILE A 75 -14.70 -14.81 -1.50
CA ILE A 75 -14.39 -15.52 -2.74
C ILE A 75 -15.70 -15.88 -3.43
N THR A 76 -15.97 -15.23 -4.56
CA THR A 76 -17.20 -15.43 -5.34
C THR A 76 -17.07 -16.50 -6.42
N ALA A 77 -15.85 -16.74 -6.90
CA ALA A 77 -15.54 -17.81 -7.84
C ALA A 77 -14.09 -18.29 -7.71
N ALA A 78 -13.84 -19.54 -8.13
CA ALA A 78 -12.52 -20.14 -8.17
C ALA A 78 -12.35 -20.99 -9.44
N ASP A 79 -11.19 -20.87 -10.07
CA ASP A 79 -10.80 -21.64 -11.27
C ASP A 79 -9.33 -22.09 -11.16
N PHE A 80 -8.87 -22.99 -12.01
CA PHE A 80 -7.49 -23.48 -12.04
C PHE A 80 -6.86 -23.33 -13.43
N GLY A 81 -5.59 -22.93 -13.45
CA GLY A 81 -4.84 -22.79 -14.70
C GLY A 81 -4.24 -24.12 -15.17
N ILE A 82 -4.42 -24.46 -16.45
CA ILE A 82 -3.84 -25.68 -17.06
C ILE A 82 -2.36 -25.49 -17.46
N LYS A 83 -1.88 -24.24 -17.56
CA LYS A 83 -0.51 -23.94 -17.98
C LYS A 83 0.45 -23.85 -16.80
N GLY A 84 1.54 -24.63 -16.87
CA GLY A 84 2.63 -24.62 -15.90
C GLY A 84 2.85 -25.99 -15.26
N THR A 85 3.83 -26.07 -14.35
CA THR A 85 4.20 -27.31 -13.65
C THR A 85 3.63 -27.39 -12.24
N GLN A 86 3.14 -26.28 -11.69
CA GLN A 86 2.63 -26.18 -10.33
C GLN A 86 1.11 -25.93 -10.36
N LEU A 87 0.39 -26.53 -9.41
CA LEU A 87 -1.02 -26.25 -9.18
C LEU A 87 -1.20 -24.80 -8.73
N LYS A 88 -2.06 -24.06 -9.42
CA LYS A 88 -2.41 -22.66 -9.12
C LYS A 88 -3.91 -22.44 -9.30
N LEU A 89 -4.49 -21.67 -8.40
CA LEU A 89 -5.89 -21.26 -8.45
C LEU A 89 -6.01 -19.78 -8.80
N THR A 90 -7.05 -19.44 -9.55
CA THR A 90 -7.48 -18.06 -9.80
C THR A 90 -8.75 -17.84 -8.98
N LEU A 91 -8.74 -16.82 -8.12
CA LEU A 91 -9.87 -16.49 -7.26
C LEU A 91 -10.46 -15.15 -7.69
N MET A 92 -11.79 -15.07 -7.76
CA MET A 92 -12.51 -13.81 -7.85
C MET A 92 -12.93 -13.38 -6.45
N ILE A 93 -12.59 -12.14 -6.09
CA ILE A 93 -12.77 -11.57 -4.76
C ILE A 93 -13.59 -10.29 -4.90
N ASP A 94 -14.67 -10.20 -4.11
CA ASP A 94 -15.50 -8.99 -3.98
C ASP A 94 -14.94 -8.03 -2.91
#